data_AF-A0A356WZT5-F1
#
_entry.id   AF-A0A356WZT5-F1
#
_cell.length_a   1.000
_cell.length_b   1.000
_cell.length_c   1.000
_cell.angle_alpha   90.00
_cell.angle_beta   90.00
_cell.angle_gamma   90.00
#
_symmetry.space_group_name_H-M   'P 1'
#
loop_
_entity.id
_entity.type
_entity.pdbx_description
1 polymer ?
#
loop_
_entity_poly.entity_id
_entity_poly.type
_entity_poly.pdbx_seq_one_letter_code
_entity_poly.pdbx_strand_id
1 'polypeptide(L)'
;KARFDAYKKASQQIREIFFEYTDLVEPLSLDEAFLDVTENHKNIPSATLIAKEIKERIYEVTRLTASAGVAHNKFLAKVASDVNKPSGLTLITPEKAEAFLEELPIEDFFGVGKATQKKMHAVGIKSGADLKKWSEIDLVKAFGKSGRFYYRIVRGIDHREVKPHRVRKSYGKERTFSEDIDSLEWIHNFLDELAQTIAEGMKKINAAGKTITLKVRYDDFDTITRSYSLPHHTNRYLDITDVTRKLLEETEVGNRPVRLLGITLSNLNLNEETVWEQLEFSF
;
A
#
# COMPACT_ATOMS: atom_id res chain seq x y z
N LYS A 1 7.49 -18.18 16.38
CA LYS A 1 6.98 -18.19 14.98
C LYS A 1 5.75 -17.29 14.91
N ALA A 2 5.65 -16.37 13.95
CA ALA A 2 4.52 -15.44 13.84
C ALA A 2 3.20 -16.19 13.53
N ARG A 3 2.09 -15.79 14.15
CA ARG A 3 0.76 -16.41 13.97
C ARG A 3 -0.10 -15.60 12.98
N PHE A 4 0.22 -15.68 11.69
CA PHE A 4 -0.45 -14.88 10.66
C PHE A 4 -1.98 -15.06 10.61
N ASP A 5 -2.48 -16.25 10.90
CA ASP A 5 -3.93 -16.50 10.90
C ASP A 5 -4.64 -15.76 12.04
N ALA A 6 -3.99 -15.60 13.20
CA ALA A 6 -4.54 -14.82 14.29
C ALA A 6 -4.62 -13.32 13.92
N TYR A 7 -3.61 -12.78 13.25
CA TYR A 7 -3.62 -11.39 12.78
C TYR A 7 -4.69 -11.15 11.71
N LYS A 8 -4.86 -12.08 10.77
CA LYS A 8 -5.94 -12.02 9.77
C LYS A 8 -7.32 -12.08 10.42
N LYS A 9 -7.49 -12.95 11.42
CA LYS A 9 -8.76 -13.05 12.15
C LYS A 9 -9.11 -11.74 12.86
N ALA A 10 -8.16 -11.15 13.59
CA ALA A 10 -8.38 -9.85 14.25
C ALA A 10 -8.67 -8.74 13.23
N SER A 11 -7.92 -8.68 12.12
CA SER A 11 -8.16 -7.74 11.02
C SER A 11 -9.57 -7.85 10.46
N GLN A 12 -10.07 -9.07 10.26
CA GLN A 12 -11.43 -9.31 9.75
C GLN A 12 -12.50 -8.82 10.73
N GLN A 13 -12.35 -9.11 12.03
CA GLN A 13 -13.27 -8.62 13.07
C GLN A 13 -13.31 -7.09 13.14
N ILE A 14 -12.14 -6.44 13.03
CA ILE A 14 -12.05 -4.96 13.03
C ILE A 14 -12.74 -4.39 11.78
N ARG A 15 -12.58 -5.02 10.61
CA ARG A 15 -13.25 -4.59 9.38
C ARG A 15 -14.77 -4.72 9.46
N GLU A 16 -15.27 -5.82 10.04
CA GLU A 16 -16.70 -6.00 10.29
C GLU A 16 -17.26 -4.85 11.14
N ILE A 17 -16.53 -4.43 12.18
CA ILE A 17 -16.90 -3.26 12.99
C ILE A 17 -16.93 -1.99 12.13
N PHE A 18 -15.96 -1.76 11.23
CA PHE A 18 -15.96 -0.58 10.36
C PHE A 18 -17.21 -0.51 9.47
N PHE A 19 -17.62 -1.64 8.88
CA PHE A 19 -18.81 -1.72 8.03
C PHE A 19 -20.13 -1.51 8.79
N GLU A 20 -20.14 -1.58 10.12
CA GLU A 20 -21.30 -1.13 10.92
C GLU A 20 -21.55 0.39 10.79
N TYR A 21 -20.57 1.18 10.35
CA TYR A 21 -20.66 2.65 10.30
C TYR A 21 -20.68 3.23 8.88
N THR A 22 -19.96 2.62 7.93
CA THR A 22 -19.90 3.10 6.54
C THR A 22 -19.45 1.98 5.60
N ASP A 23 -19.93 2.00 4.36
CA ASP A 23 -19.40 1.15 3.28
C ASP A 23 -18.09 1.69 2.69
N LEU A 24 -17.77 2.96 2.94
CA LEU A 24 -16.56 3.63 2.45
C LEU A 24 -15.37 3.33 3.36
N VAL A 25 -14.91 2.07 3.33
CA VAL A 25 -13.76 1.57 4.10
C VAL A 25 -12.62 1.23 3.14
N GLU A 26 -11.53 2.00 3.15
CA GLU A 26 -10.31 1.73 2.36
C GLU A 26 -9.19 1.17 3.26
N PRO A 27 -8.89 -0.14 3.19
CA PRO A 27 -7.81 -0.71 3.99
C PRO A 27 -6.43 -0.30 3.47
N LEU A 28 -5.53 0.12 4.37
CA LEU A 28 -4.11 0.36 4.05
C LEU A 28 -3.26 -0.89 4.37
N SER A 29 -3.58 -1.56 5.47
CA SER A 29 -2.87 -2.73 5.99
C SER A 29 -3.86 -3.72 6.63
N LEU A 30 -3.36 -4.64 7.47
CA LEU A 30 -4.22 -5.51 8.27
C LEU A 30 -4.90 -4.75 9.42
N ASP A 31 -4.24 -3.72 9.95
CA ASP A 31 -4.62 -3.01 11.17
C ASP A 31 -5.00 -1.54 10.94
N GLU A 32 -4.93 -1.05 9.70
CA GLU A 32 -5.25 0.34 9.35
C GLU A 32 -6.23 0.42 8.17
N ALA A 33 -7.19 1.33 8.28
CA ALA A 33 -8.12 1.69 7.21
C ALA A 33 -8.50 3.17 7.29
N PHE A 34 -8.81 3.78 6.14
CA PHE A 34 -9.55 5.03 6.07
C PHE A 34 -11.05 4.74 6.03
N LEU A 35 -11.84 5.53 6.74
CA LEU A 35 -13.28 5.49 6.73
C LEU A 35 -13.79 6.87 6.33
N ASP A 36 -14.69 6.93 5.35
CA ASP A 36 -15.48 8.14 5.10
C ASP A 36 -16.82 8.01 5.84
N VAL A 37 -17.01 8.89 6.82
CA VAL A 37 -18.19 8.91 7.71
C VAL A 37 -19.03 10.18 7.53
N THR A 38 -18.81 10.89 6.40
CA THR A 38 -19.58 12.09 6.05
C THR A 38 -21.07 11.77 6.03
N GLU A 39 -21.42 10.67 5.37
CA GLU A 39 -22.70 9.97 5.50
C GLU A 39 -22.41 8.63 6.18
N ASN A 40 -23.08 8.34 7.29
CA ASN A 40 -22.82 7.12 8.07
C ASN A 40 -24.14 6.41 8.42
N HIS A 41 -24.08 5.08 8.51
CA HIS A 41 -25.24 4.21 8.71
C HIS A 41 -26.02 4.51 10.00
N LYS A 42 -25.36 5.11 11.00
CA LYS A 42 -25.92 5.40 12.31
C LYS A 42 -26.48 6.83 12.45
N ASN A 43 -26.36 7.66 11.40
CA ASN A 43 -26.74 9.08 11.43
C ASN A 43 -26.11 9.87 12.60
N ILE A 44 -24.89 9.50 13.00
CA ILE A 44 -24.16 10.20 14.06
C ILE A 44 -23.53 11.46 13.46
N PRO A 45 -23.82 12.68 13.97
CA PRO A 45 -23.37 13.92 13.35
C PRO A 45 -21.89 14.25 13.60
N SER A 46 -21.18 13.45 14.42
CA SER A 46 -19.80 13.72 14.83
C SER A 46 -18.89 12.54 14.53
N ALA A 47 -17.93 12.76 13.63
CA ALA A 47 -16.88 11.78 13.33
C ALA A 47 -16.02 11.44 14.55
N THR A 48 -15.86 12.37 15.51
CA THR A 48 -15.16 12.11 16.78
C THR A 48 -15.91 11.12 17.67
N LEU A 49 -17.26 11.22 17.72
CA LEU A 49 -18.07 10.24 18.44
C LEU A 49 -18.00 8.86 17.77
N ILE A 50 -18.13 8.82 16.44
CA ILE A 50 -17.97 7.58 15.66
C ILE A 50 -16.62 6.92 15.93
N ALA A 51 -15.52 7.68 15.87
CA ALA A 51 -14.18 7.16 16.13
C ALA A 51 -14.02 6.63 17.57
N LYS A 52 -14.67 7.26 18.55
CA LYS A 52 -14.70 6.78 19.93
C LYS A 52 -15.47 5.46 20.06
N GLU A 53 -16.68 5.38 19.49
CA GLU A 53 -17.48 4.16 19.48
C GLU A 53 -16.76 3.00 18.79
N ILE A 54 -16.13 3.25 17.63
CA ILE A 54 -15.34 2.24 16.91
C ILE A 54 -14.22 1.70 17.80
N LYS A 55 -13.47 2.57 18.47
CA LYS A 55 -12.39 2.14 19.37
C LYS A 55 -12.89 1.29 20.53
N GLU A 56 -14.00 1.68 21.15
CA GLU A 56 -14.63 0.93 22.23
C GLU A 56 -15.07 -0.46 21.74
N ARG A 57 -15.76 -0.52 20.59
CA ARG A 57 -16.19 -1.77 19.94
C ARG A 57 -15.01 -2.69 19.59
N ILE A 58 -13.92 -2.14 19.05
CA ILE A 58 -12.70 -2.91 18.76
C ILE A 58 -12.19 -3.56 20.04
N TYR A 59 -12.11 -2.81 21.14
CA TYR A 59 -11.64 -3.34 22.42
C TYR A 59 -12.59 -4.39 23.00
N GLU A 60 -13.91 -4.19 22.92
CA GLU A 60 -14.91 -5.16 23.37
C GLU A 60 -14.80 -6.51 22.64
N VAL A 61 -14.68 -6.47 21.32
CA VAL A 61 -14.71 -7.66 20.45
C VAL A 61 -13.36 -8.37 20.43
N THR A 62 -12.26 -7.62 20.39
CA THR A 62 -10.92 -8.18 20.14
C THR A 62 -10.00 -8.16 21.35
N ARG A 63 -10.31 -7.35 22.37
CA ARG A 63 -9.42 -7.01 23.51
C ARG A 63 -8.12 -6.32 23.07
N LEU A 64 -8.10 -5.73 21.87
CA LEU A 64 -7.00 -4.92 21.35
C LEU A 64 -7.38 -3.43 21.44
N THR A 65 -6.37 -2.58 21.63
CA THR A 65 -6.55 -1.13 21.59
C THR A 65 -6.32 -0.61 20.18
N ALA A 66 -6.98 0.49 19.82
CA ALA A 66 -6.80 1.17 18.54
C ALA A 66 -6.61 2.68 18.79
N SER A 67 -5.88 3.34 17.89
CA SER A 67 -5.82 4.81 17.86
C SER A 67 -6.55 5.32 16.62
N ALA A 68 -7.14 6.51 16.70
CA ALA A 68 -7.93 7.09 15.61
C ALA A 68 -7.55 8.54 15.35
N GLY A 69 -7.51 8.92 14.08
CA GLY A 69 -7.36 10.29 13.63
C GLY A 69 -8.60 10.74 12.88
N VAL A 70 -9.12 11.91 13.20
CA VAL A 70 -10.29 12.50 12.55
C VAL A 70 -9.87 13.83 11.93
N ALA A 71 -10.14 14.01 10.64
CA ALA A 71 -9.89 15.25 9.90
C ALA A 71 -10.77 15.32 8.65
N HIS A 72 -10.75 16.47 7.95
CA HIS A 72 -11.53 16.70 6.73
C HIS A 72 -10.94 16.06 5.46
N ASN A 73 -9.76 15.42 5.54
CA ASN A 73 -9.19 14.66 4.43
C ASN A 73 -8.29 13.52 4.91
N LYS A 74 -7.98 12.59 4.00
CA LYS A 74 -7.21 11.37 4.27
C LYS A 74 -5.81 11.65 4.81
N PHE A 75 -5.09 12.58 4.21
CA PHE A 75 -3.72 12.90 4.64
C PHE A 75 -3.69 13.33 6.11
N LEU A 76 -4.51 14.32 6.48
CA LEU A 76 -4.58 14.81 7.86
C LEU A 76 -5.11 13.75 8.82
N ALA A 77 -6.10 12.96 8.42
CA ALA A 77 -6.64 11.89 9.26
C ALA A 77 -5.55 10.85 9.59
N LYS A 78 -4.69 10.51 8.62
CA LYS A 78 -3.57 9.60 8.86
C LYS A 78 -2.55 10.20 9.83
N VAL A 79 -2.17 11.46 9.62
CA VAL A 79 -1.23 12.14 10.52
C VAL A 79 -1.80 12.23 11.93
N ALA A 80 -3.06 12.64 12.08
CA ALA A 80 -3.77 12.72 13.36
C ALA A 80 -3.76 11.38 14.13
N SER A 81 -3.89 10.27 13.41
CA SER A 81 -3.93 8.92 14.02
C SER A 81 -2.63 8.54 14.73
N ASP A 82 -1.50 9.14 14.34
CA ASP A 82 -0.17 8.85 14.89
C ASP A 82 0.17 9.75 16.10
N VAL A 83 -0.45 10.94 16.23
CA VAL A 83 -0.11 11.97 17.24
C VAL A 83 -0.19 11.48 18.69
N ASN A 84 -1.27 10.80 19.06
CA ASN A 84 -1.55 10.42 20.46
C ASN A 84 -1.47 8.89 20.68
N LYS A 85 -0.67 8.17 19.90
CA LYS A 85 -0.48 6.72 20.11
C LYS A 85 0.23 6.45 21.45
N PRO A 86 -0.10 5.36 22.19
CA PRO A 86 -1.12 4.34 21.89
C PRO A 86 -2.52 4.67 22.45
N SER A 87 -3.55 4.01 21.91
CA SER A 87 -4.96 4.16 22.31
C SER A 87 -5.51 5.60 22.27
N GLY A 88 -4.91 6.49 21.47
CA GLY A 88 -5.28 7.91 21.37
C GLY A 88 -6.39 8.20 20.37
N LEU A 89 -6.98 9.39 20.48
CA LEU A 89 -7.87 9.95 19.46
C LEU A 89 -7.47 11.40 19.25
N THR A 90 -7.23 11.79 18.00
CA THR A 90 -6.85 13.16 17.65
C THR A 90 -7.80 13.71 16.59
N LEU A 91 -8.32 14.91 16.83
CA LEU A 91 -9.13 15.67 15.86
C LEU A 91 -8.30 16.85 15.33
N ILE A 92 -8.17 16.96 14.02
CA ILE A 92 -7.64 18.14 13.34
C ILE A 92 -8.79 18.76 12.54
N THR A 93 -9.25 19.94 12.96
CA THR A 93 -10.29 20.68 12.26
C THR A 93 -9.70 21.48 11.09
N PRO A 94 -10.51 21.85 10.07
CA PRO A 94 -10.02 22.64 8.94
C PRO A 94 -9.28 23.92 9.34
N GLU A 95 -9.73 24.60 10.39
CA GLU A 95 -9.16 25.87 10.86
C GLU A 95 -7.77 25.69 11.50
N LYS A 96 -7.51 24.50 12.07
CA LYS A 96 -6.23 24.17 12.72
C LYS A 96 -5.25 23.47 11.78
N ALA A 97 -5.73 22.97 10.65
CA ALA A 97 -4.97 22.07 9.78
C ALA A 97 -3.66 22.68 9.29
N GLU A 98 -3.69 23.91 8.79
CA GLU A 98 -2.51 24.55 8.19
C GLU A 98 -1.45 24.88 9.25
N ALA A 99 -1.84 25.48 10.38
CA ALA A 99 -0.94 25.76 11.49
C ALA A 99 -0.31 24.48 12.06
N PHE A 100 -1.11 23.42 12.23
CA PHE A 100 -0.62 22.12 12.67
C PHE A 100 0.43 21.55 11.69
N LEU A 101 0.19 21.65 10.38
CA LEU A 101 1.11 21.14 9.38
C LEU A 101 2.41 21.93 9.29
N GLU A 102 2.39 23.24 9.54
CA GLU A 102 3.60 24.06 9.55
C GLU A 102 4.57 23.64 10.65
N GLU A 103 4.05 23.32 11.84
CA GLU A 103 4.83 22.86 12.99
C GLU A 103 5.31 21.41 12.84
N LEU A 104 4.63 20.62 11.99
CA LEU A 104 4.92 19.20 11.83
C LEU A 104 6.29 18.97 11.16
N PRO A 105 7.17 18.15 11.76
CA PRO A 105 8.39 17.70 11.13
C PRO A 105 8.12 16.92 9.85
N ILE A 106 8.98 17.05 8.83
CA ILE A 106 8.70 16.44 7.51
C ILE A 106 8.73 14.91 7.53
N GLU A 107 9.33 14.30 8.56
CA GLU A 107 9.36 12.85 8.75
C GLU A 107 8.00 12.27 9.10
N ASP A 108 7.14 13.09 9.72
CA ASP A 108 5.81 12.70 10.17
C ASP A 108 4.75 12.89 9.08
N PHE A 109 5.14 13.43 7.91
CA PHE A 109 4.24 13.55 6.76
C PHE A 109 3.98 12.18 6.13
N PHE A 110 2.70 11.77 6.10
CA PHE A 110 2.29 10.55 5.43
C PHE A 110 2.67 10.54 3.94
N GLY A 111 3.56 9.63 3.55
CA GLY A 111 4.09 9.53 2.18
C GLY A 111 5.47 10.14 1.97
N VAL A 112 6.10 10.67 3.02
CA VAL A 112 7.53 11.02 3.03
C VAL A 112 8.32 9.88 3.68
N GLY A 113 8.95 9.05 2.85
CA GLY A 113 9.86 7.99 3.31
C GLY A 113 11.30 8.50 3.51
N LYS A 114 12.15 7.68 4.14
CA LYS A 114 13.57 8.00 4.44
C LYS A 114 14.37 8.58 3.26
N ALA A 115 14.14 8.08 2.04
CA ALA A 115 14.82 8.58 0.85
C ALA A 115 14.36 10.01 0.48
N THR A 116 13.04 10.24 0.51
CA THR A 116 12.47 11.58 0.27
C THR A 116 12.88 12.54 1.36
N GLN A 117 12.87 12.13 2.63
CA GLN A 117 13.33 12.93 3.77
C GLN A 117 14.77 13.41 3.55
N LYS A 118 15.71 12.51 3.21
CA LYS A 118 17.10 12.88 2.90
C LYS A 118 17.18 13.93 1.80
N LYS A 119 16.37 13.78 0.74
CA LYS A 119 16.33 14.72 -0.38
C LYS A 119 15.74 16.08 0.03
N MET A 120 14.68 16.10 0.84
CA MET A 120 14.09 17.30 1.41
C MET A 120 15.07 18.04 2.31
N HIS A 121 15.77 17.32 3.20
CA HIS A 121 16.79 17.90 4.08
C HIS A 121 17.97 18.50 3.29
N ALA A 122 18.39 17.85 2.20
CA ALA A 122 19.46 18.35 1.33
C ALA A 122 19.13 19.69 0.67
N VAL A 123 17.84 20.01 0.50
CA VAL A 123 17.36 21.30 -0.01
C VAL A 123 16.82 22.22 1.09
N GLY A 124 17.07 21.89 2.36
CA GLY A 124 16.70 22.73 3.51
C GLY A 124 15.25 22.62 3.98
N ILE A 125 14.48 21.65 3.49
CA ILE A 125 13.10 21.40 3.96
C ILE A 125 13.15 20.45 5.16
N LYS A 126 12.86 20.95 6.37
CA LYS A 126 12.82 20.13 7.61
C LYS A 126 11.45 20.05 8.25
N SER A 127 10.61 21.08 8.07
CA SER A 127 9.24 21.12 8.58
C SER A 127 8.24 21.44 7.47
N GLY A 128 6.95 21.32 7.78
CA GLY A 128 5.91 21.84 6.91
C GLY A 128 6.06 23.34 6.66
N ALA A 129 6.50 24.14 7.64
CA ALA A 129 6.75 25.57 7.44
C ALA A 129 7.81 25.82 6.36
N ASP A 130 8.88 25.02 6.33
CA ASP A 130 9.89 25.11 5.28
C ASP A 130 9.33 24.67 3.93
N LEU A 131 8.59 23.55 3.90
CA LEU A 131 7.97 23.03 2.67
C LEU A 131 6.98 24.05 2.07
N LYS A 132 6.22 24.74 2.92
CA LYS A 132 5.21 25.72 2.49
C LYS A 132 5.81 26.91 1.74
N LYS A 133 7.05 27.31 2.08
CA LYS A 133 7.77 28.41 1.41
C LYS A 133 8.07 28.12 -0.06
N TRP A 134 8.09 26.85 -0.46
CA TRP A 134 8.43 26.47 -1.83
C TRP A 134 7.27 26.72 -2.79
N SER A 135 7.61 27.21 -3.98
CA SER A 135 6.66 27.27 -5.08
C SER A 135 6.33 25.87 -5.59
N GLU A 136 5.13 25.71 -6.14
CA GLU A 136 4.70 24.43 -6.72
C GLU A 136 5.60 24.01 -7.89
N ILE A 137 6.10 24.97 -8.67
CA ILE A 137 7.01 24.73 -9.80
C ILE A 137 8.34 24.18 -9.29
N ASP A 138 8.91 24.77 -8.25
CA ASP A 138 10.21 24.34 -7.71
C ASP A 138 10.12 22.97 -7.03
N LEU A 139 9.00 22.68 -6.36
CA LEU A 139 8.74 21.34 -5.85
C LEU A 139 8.61 20.30 -6.96
N VAL A 140 7.95 20.64 -8.08
CA VAL A 140 7.86 19.72 -9.23
C VAL A 140 9.23 19.51 -9.88
N LYS A 141 10.07 20.56 -10.00
CA LYS A 141 11.44 20.41 -10.48
C LYS A 141 12.28 19.51 -9.57
N ALA A 142 12.16 19.70 -8.25
CA ALA A 142 12.94 18.94 -7.28
C ALA A 142 12.44 17.49 -7.12
N PHE A 143 11.12 17.26 -7.07
CA PHE A 143 10.52 15.98 -6.66
C PHE A 143 9.65 15.30 -7.74
N GLY A 144 9.61 15.85 -8.96
CA GLY A 144 8.80 15.33 -10.05
C GLY A 144 7.30 15.44 -9.76
N LYS A 145 6.52 14.43 -10.17
CA LYS A 145 5.07 14.38 -9.97
C LYS A 145 4.65 14.56 -8.51
N SER A 146 5.46 14.05 -7.57
CA SER A 146 5.20 14.16 -6.13
C SER A 146 5.32 15.58 -5.60
N GLY A 147 6.05 16.48 -6.28
CA GLY A 147 6.15 17.89 -5.88
C GLY A 147 4.79 18.58 -5.79
N ARG A 148 3.89 18.25 -6.74
CA ARG A 148 2.49 18.72 -6.76
C ARG A 148 1.73 18.25 -5.52
N PHE A 149 1.98 17.02 -5.09
CA PHE A 149 1.36 16.45 -3.90
C PHE A 149 1.87 17.16 -2.63
N TYR A 150 3.19 17.33 -2.49
CA TYR A 150 3.78 18.02 -1.35
C TYR A 150 3.31 19.48 -1.21
N TYR A 151 3.18 20.19 -2.33
CA TYR A 151 2.66 21.56 -2.34
C TYR A 151 1.24 21.66 -1.78
N ARG A 152 0.38 20.69 -2.08
CA ARG A 152 -1.03 20.67 -1.66
C ARG A 152 -1.20 20.23 -0.21
N ILE A 153 -0.57 19.11 0.18
CA ILE A 153 -0.78 18.54 1.52
C ILE A 153 -0.33 19.49 2.63
N VAL A 154 0.76 20.24 2.44
CA VAL A 154 1.26 21.19 3.45
C VAL A 154 0.31 22.39 3.66
N ARG A 155 -0.62 22.60 2.72
CA ARG A 155 -1.69 23.61 2.77
C ARG A 155 -3.03 22.99 3.21
N GLY A 156 -3.01 21.76 3.75
CA GLY A 156 -4.21 21.05 4.19
C GLY A 156 -5.11 20.59 3.04
N ILE A 157 -4.61 20.55 1.79
CA ILE A 157 -5.38 20.19 0.60
C ILE A 157 -5.06 18.76 0.18
N ASP A 158 -6.06 17.88 0.30
CA ASP A 158 -6.04 16.53 -0.25
C ASP A 158 -7.46 16.13 -0.68
N HIS A 159 -7.67 16.00 -1.99
CA HIS A 159 -8.97 15.65 -2.59
C HIS A 159 -9.09 14.15 -2.91
N ARG A 160 -8.16 13.31 -2.43
CA ARG A 160 -8.28 11.87 -2.63
C ARG A 160 -9.44 11.35 -1.80
N GLU A 161 -10.44 10.78 -2.47
CA GLU A 161 -11.55 10.08 -1.83
C GLU A 161 -11.08 8.77 -1.18
N VAL A 162 -11.89 8.28 -0.24
CA VAL A 162 -11.78 6.94 0.31
C VAL A 162 -12.30 5.95 -0.73
N LYS A 163 -11.45 5.01 -1.14
CA LYS A 163 -11.71 4.05 -2.22
C LYS A 163 -11.84 2.64 -1.63
N PRO A 164 -13.07 2.17 -1.33
CA PRO A 164 -13.26 0.87 -0.70
C PRO A 164 -12.80 -0.30 -1.59
N HIS A 165 -12.97 -0.15 -2.90
CA HIS A 165 -12.55 -1.15 -3.88
C HIS A 165 -11.24 -0.75 -4.55
N ARG A 166 -10.20 -1.57 -4.37
CA ARG A 166 -8.95 -1.47 -5.13
C ARG A 166 -8.74 -2.73 -5.94
N VAL A 167 -8.95 -2.61 -7.24
CA VAL A 167 -8.61 -3.64 -8.22
C VAL A 167 -7.11 -3.96 -8.10
N ARG A 168 -6.81 -5.24 -7.83
CA ARG A 168 -5.43 -5.71 -7.68
C ARG A 168 -4.72 -5.63 -9.04
N LYS A 169 -3.58 -4.94 -9.08
CA LYS A 169 -2.79 -4.75 -10.33
C LYS A 169 -1.72 -5.82 -10.57
N SER A 170 -1.31 -6.52 -9.52
CA SER A 170 -0.29 -7.55 -9.58
C SER A 170 -0.46 -8.58 -8.47
N TYR A 171 0.04 -9.79 -8.71
CA TYR A 171 0.09 -10.89 -7.74
C TYR A 171 1.47 -11.50 -7.79
N GLY A 172 2.17 -11.51 -6.66
CA GLY A 172 3.52 -12.03 -6.59
C GLY A 172 3.89 -12.53 -5.22
N LYS A 173 4.96 -13.31 -5.17
CA LYS A 173 5.59 -13.77 -3.93
C LYS A 173 7.09 -13.59 -4.07
N GLU A 174 7.70 -13.14 -2.99
CA GLU A 174 9.14 -13.01 -2.86
C GLU A 174 9.59 -13.46 -1.48
N ARG A 175 10.85 -13.90 -1.37
CA ARG A 175 11.48 -14.26 -0.10
C ARG A 175 12.88 -13.66 -0.06
N THR A 176 13.16 -12.90 0.99
CA THR A 176 14.53 -12.61 1.40
C THR A 176 15.02 -13.79 2.24
N PHE A 177 16.16 -14.36 1.87
CA PHE A 177 16.73 -15.50 2.57
C PHE A 177 17.51 -15.05 3.81
N SER A 178 17.62 -15.94 4.80
CA SER A 178 18.42 -15.71 6.01
C SER A 178 19.92 -15.73 5.71
N GLU A 179 20.31 -16.54 4.73
CA GLU A 179 21.68 -16.67 4.22
C GLU A 179 21.64 -16.51 2.70
N ASP A 180 22.71 -15.97 2.12
CA ASP A 180 22.83 -15.83 0.67
C ASP A 180 22.96 -17.19 0.00
N ILE A 181 22.29 -17.38 -1.14
CA ILE A 181 22.22 -18.66 -1.85
C ILE A 181 23.06 -18.62 -3.11
N ASP A 182 23.97 -19.58 -3.27
CA ASP A 182 24.82 -19.77 -4.45
C ASP A 182 24.43 -21.01 -5.28
N SER A 183 23.71 -21.96 -4.68
CA SER A 183 23.26 -23.18 -5.36
C SER A 183 22.18 -22.92 -6.42
N LEU A 184 22.56 -23.07 -7.69
CA LEU A 184 21.67 -22.90 -8.84
C LEU A 184 20.52 -23.93 -8.86
N GLU A 185 20.79 -25.17 -8.43
CA GLU A 185 19.76 -26.21 -8.28
C GLU A 185 18.72 -25.81 -7.23
N TRP A 186 19.17 -25.34 -6.07
CA TRP A 186 18.27 -24.86 -5.02
C TRP A 186 17.42 -23.68 -5.51
N ILE A 187 18.02 -22.74 -6.23
CA ILE A 187 17.34 -21.59 -6.80
C ILE A 187 16.24 -22.01 -7.78
N HIS A 188 16.53 -22.97 -8.67
CA HIS A 188 15.51 -23.48 -9.59
C HIS A 188 14.34 -24.14 -8.85
N ASN A 189 14.62 -24.98 -7.87
CA ASN A 189 13.58 -25.62 -7.06
C ASN A 189 12.72 -24.58 -6.31
N PHE A 190 13.37 -23.56 -5.75
CA PHE A 190 12.67 -22.48 -5.07
C PHE A 190 11.77 -21.65 -6.02
N LEU A 191 12.24 -21.38 -7.23
CA LEU A 191 11.44 -20.66 -8.24
C LEU A 191 10.23 -21.49 -8.71
N ASP A 192 10.39 -22.82 -8.85
CA ASP A 192 9.27 -23.71 -9.16
C ASP A 192 8.24 -23.72 -8.02
N GLU A 193 8.67 -23.79 -6.75
CA GLU A 193 7.78 -23.69 -5.59
C GLU A 193 7.01 -22.35 -5.56
N LEU A 194 7.70 -21.23 -5.86
CA LEU A 194 7.07 -19.92 -5.97
C LEU A 194 6.05 -19.88 -7.11
N ALA A 195 6.41 -20.39 -8.29
CA ALA A 195 5.54 -20.43 -9.46
C ALA A 195 4.28 -21.25 -9.19
N GLN A 196 4.41 -22.43 -8.57
CA GLN A 196 3.30 -23.29 -8.15
C GLN A 196 2.37 -22.53 -7.20
N THR A 197 2.95 -21.93 -6.16
CA THR A 197 2.20 -21.18 -5.15
C THR A 197 1.45 -19.99 -5.74
N ILE A 198 2.05 -19.30 -6.70
CA ILE A 198 1.43 -18.18 -7.42
C ILE A 198 0.31 -18.67 -8.32
N ALA A 199 0.52 -19.74 -9.08
CA ALA A 199 -0.49 -20.34 -9.95
C ALA A 199 -1.74 -20.76 -9.15
N GLU A 200 -1.57 -21.45 -8.02
CA GLU A 200 -2.66 -21.82 -7.11
C GLU A 200 -3.36 -20.60 -6.53
N GLY A 201 -2.59 -19.58 -6.12
CA GLY A 201 -3.12 -18.32 -5.61
C GLY A 201 -3.97 -17.58 -6.62
N MET A 202 -3.52 -17.52 -7.87
CA MET A 202 -4.21 -16.88 -9.00
C MET A 202 -5.49 -17.63 -9.38
N LYS A 203 -5.46 -18.98 -9.39
CA LYS A 203 -6.66 -19.81 -9.60
C LYS A 203 -7.73 -19.57 -8.55
N LYS A 204 -7.35 -19.45 -7.27
CA LYS A 204 -8.29 -19.20 -6.15
C LYS A 204 -9.04 -17.87 -6.29
N ILE A 205 -8.42 -16.88 -6.91
CA ILE A 205 -9.05 -15.56 -7.15
C ILE A 205 -9.58 -15.40 -8.58
N ASN A 206 -9.66 -16.50 -9.34
CA ASN A 206 -10.10 -16.52 -10.74
C ASN A 206 -9.42 -15.45 -11.61
N ALA A 207 -8.11 -15.28 -11.44
CA ALA A 207 -7.31 -14.28 -12.15
C ALA A 207 -6.24 -14.93 -13.02
N ALA A 208 -5.80 -14.20 -14.04
CA ALA A 208 -4.64 -14.52 -14.87
C ALA A 208 -3.82 -13.25 -15.15
N GLY A 209 -2.52 -13.37 -15.35
CA GLY A 209 -1.62 -12.25 -15.63
C GLY A 209 -0.97 -12.37 -17.01
N LYS A 210 -0.67 -11.24 -17.63
CA LYS A 210 0.00 -11.20 -18.94
C LYS A 210 1.52 -11.08 -18.83
N THR A 211 2.00 -10.37 -17.81
CA THR A 211 3.43 -10.06 -17.65
C THR A 211 4.00 -10.74 -16.44
N ILE A 212 5.03 -11.57 -16.64
CA ILE A 212 5.76 -12.28 -15.58
C ILE A 212 7.07 -11.54 -15.34
N THR A 213 7.36 -11.21 -14.08
CA THR A 213 8.58 -10.51 -13.66
C THR A 213 9.33 -11.35 -12.65
N LEU A 214 10.59 -11.63 -12.93
CA LEU A 214 11.58 -12.15 -11.99
C LEU A 214 12.30 -10.98 -11.32
N LYS A 215 12.39 -11.01 -10.00
CA LYS A 215 13.17 -10.09 -9.19
C LYS A 215 14.27 -10.87 -8.48
N VAL A 216 15.49 -10.37 -8.60
CA VAL A 216 16.69 -10.91 -7.95
C VAL A 216 17.34 -9.80 -7.15
N ARG A 217 17.69 -10.08 -5.89
CA ARG A 217 18.62 -9.24 -5.11
C ARG A 217 19.85 -10.05 -4.77
N TYR A 218 21.03 -9.48 -4.99
CA TYR A 218 22.31 -10.08 -4.66
C TYR A 218 22.75 -9.73 -3.23
N ASP A 219 23.87 -10.30 -2.80
CA ASP A 219 24.47 -10.14 -1.47
C ASP A 219 24.88 -8.69 -1.15
N ASP A 220 25.25 -7.92 -2.17
CA ASP A 220 25.56 -6.48 -2.09
C ASP A 220 24.33 -5.56 -2.11
N PHE A 221 23.12 -6.15 -2.03
CA PHE A 221 21.81 -5.49 -2.09
C PHE A 221 21.45 -4.88 -3.46
N ASP A 222 22.26 -5.08 -4.50
CA ASP A 222 21.88 -4.75 -5.87
C ASP A 222 20.64 -5.56 -6.28
N THR A 223 19.64 -4.88 -6.83
CA THR A 223 18.33 -5.47 -7.17
C THR A 223 18.05 -5.26 -8.64
N ILE A 224 17.91 -6.37 -9.37
CA ILE A 224 17.51 -6.35 -10.76
C ILE A 224 16.13 -6.97 -10.94
N THR A 225 15.46 -6.55 -12.01
CA THR A 225 14.24 -7.20 -12.49
C THR A 225 14.36 -7.53 -13.96
N ARG A 226 13.83 -8.68 -14.35
CA ARG A 226 13.62 -9.09 -15.74
C ARG A 226 12.16 -9.44 -15.91
N SER A 227 11.56 -9.04 -17.02
CA SER A 227 10.13 -9.26 -17.25
C SER A 227 9.83 -9.62 -18.68
N TYR A 228 8.87 -10.51 -18.88
CA TYR A 228 8.38 -10.90 -20.20
C TYR A 228 6.85 -10.86 -20.21
N SER A 229 6.28 -10.30 -21.29
CA SER A 229 4.83 -10.23 -21.50
C SER A 229 4.42 -11.27 -22.54
N LEU A 230 3.58 -12.20 -22.13
CA LEU A 230 2.99 -13.20 -23.01
C LEU A 230 1.92 -12.56 -23.92
N PRO A 231 1.62 -13.15 -25.08
CA PRO A 231 0.54 -12.65 -25.95
C PRO A 231 -0.85 -12.88 -25.36
N HIS A 232 -0.98 -13.79 -24.39
CA HIS A 232 -2.22 -14.14 -23.68
C HIS A 232 -2.04 -14.04 -22.16
N HIS A 233 -3.15 -13.98 -21.42
CA HIS A 233 -3.13 -14.07 -19.96
C HIS A 233 -2.95 -15.52 -19.52
N THR A 234 -2.12 -15.76 -18.52
CA THR A 234 -1.91 -17.08 -17.93
C THR A 234 -1.93 -17.06 -16.40
N ASN A 235 -2.37 -18.16 -15.83
CA ASN A 235 -2.15 -18.53 -14.43
C ASN A 235 -1.62 -19.97 -14.33
N ARG A 236 -1.13 -20.53 -15.44
CA ARG A 236 -0.63 -21.89 -15.51
C ARG A 236 0.78 -21.93 -14.93
N TYR A 237 1.00 -22.91 -14.06
CA TYR A 237 2.30 -23.19 -13.46
C TYR A 237 3.41 -23.27 -14.53
N LEU A 238 3.21 -24.09 -15.57
CA LEU A 238 4.20 -24.31 -16.63
C LEU A 238 4.61 -23.00 -17.33
N ASP A 239 3.64 -22.18 -17.73
CA ASP A 239 3.93 -20.91 -18.40
C ASP A 239 4.73 -19.96 -17.48
N ILE A 240 4.42 -19.94 -16.18
CA ILE A 240 5.14 -19.11 -15.20
C ILE A 240 6.57 -19.61 -15.02
N THR A 241 6.75 -20.93 -14.85
CA THR A 241 8.06 -21.56 -14.68
C THR A 241 8.95 -21.36 -15.91
N ASP A 242 8.43 -21.63 -17.12
CA ASP A 242 9.19 -21.54 -18.36
C ASP A 242 9.70 -20.11 -18.60
N VAL A 243 8.84 -19.12 -18.39
CA VAL A 243 9.22 -17.71 -18.52
C VAL A 243 10.21 -17.31 -17.43
N THR A 244 9.98 -17.73 -16.18
CA THR A 244 10.89 -17.39 -15.07
C THR A 244 12.29 -17.98 -15.28
N ARG A 245 12.40 -19.21 -15.79
CA ARG A 245 13.69 -19.85 -16.10
C ARG A 245 14.44 -19.09 -17.19
N LYS A 246 13.78 -18.70 -18.28
CA LYS A 246 14.37 -17.84 -19.32
C LYS A 246 14.84 -16.50 -18.77
N LEU A 247 14.02 -15.86 -17.93
CA LEU A 247 14.38 -14.60 -17.31
C LEU A 247 15.57 -14.74 -16.35
N LEU A 248 15.78 -15.91 -15.75
CA LEU A 248 16.91 -16.20 -14.88
C LEU A 248 18.24 -16.24 -15.65
N GLU A 249 18.22 -16.77 -16.88
CA GLU A 249 19.40 -16.82 -17.77
C GLU A 249 19.89 -15.41 -18.16
N GLU A 250 19.02 -14.40 -18.11
CA GLU A 250 19.35 -12.98 -18.35
C GLU A 250 19.87 -12.24 -17.10
N THR A 251 20.31 -12.98 -16.08
CA THR A 251 20.80 -12.48 -14.80
C THR A 251 22.18 -13.03 -14.45
N GLU A 252 22.79 -12.51 -13.39
CA GLU A 252 24.08 -13.01 -12.87
C GLU A 252 23.91 -14.10 -11.80
N VAL A 253 22.73 -14.74 -11.73
CA VAL A 253 22.50 -15.87 -10.84
C VAL A 253 23.44 -17.03 -11.21
N GLY A 254 24.08 -17.62 -10.19
CA GLY A 254 25.15 -18.62 -10.36
C GLY A 254 26.56 -18.03 -10.41
N ASN A 255 26.69 -16.73 -10.73
CA ASN A 255 27.95 -15.99 -10.63
C ASN A 255 28.03 -15.14 -9.35
N ARG A 256 26.88 -14.76 -8.80
CA ARG A 256 26.74 -13.96 -7.58
C ARG A 256 25.79 -14.65 -6.59
N PRO A 257 26.10 -14.67 -5.28
CA PRO A 257 25.18 -15.15 -4.27
C PRO A 257 23.88 -14.33 -4.24
N VAL A 258 22.76 -14.99 -4.00
CA VAL A 258 21.41 -14.42 -4.08
C VAL A 258 20.80 -14.26 -2.70
N ARG A 259 20.41 -13.03 -2.36
CA ARG A 259 19.76 -12.65 -1.09
C ARG A 259 18.24 -12.73 -1.16
N LEU A 260 17.63 -12.46 -2.32
CA LEU A 260 16.17 -12.47 -2.51
C LEU A 260 15.80 -12.95 -3.90
N LEU A 261 14.78 -13.79 -3.97
CA LEU A 261 14.09 -14.14 -5.22
C LEU A 261 12.59 -13.87 -5.11
N GLY A 262 12.02 -13.39 -6.21
CA GLY A 262 10.59 -13.14 -6.30
C GLY A 262 10.05 -13.26 -7.72
N ILE A 263 8.81 -13.75 -7.82
CA ILE A 263 8.05 -13.82 -9.07
C ILE A 263 6.79 -12.97 -8.89
N THR A 264 6.49 -12.14 -9.88
CA THR A 264 5.27 -11.32 -9.91
C THR A 264 4.58 -11.42 -11.26
N LEU A 265 3.28 -11.71 -11.25
CA LEU A 265 2.38 -11.52 -12.39
C LEU A 265 1.75 -10.14 -12.30
N SER A 266 1.70 -9.43 -13.42
CA SER A 266 1.04 -8.13 -13.57
C SER A 266 0.25 -8.10 -14.87
N ASN A 267 -0.44 -6.98 -15.13
CA ASN A 267 -1.46 -6.89 -16.18
C ASN A 267 -2.48 -8.01 -15.98
N LEU A 268 -3.13 -7.96 -14.81
CA LEU A 268 -4.06 -8.99 -14.41
C LEU A 268 -5.39 -8.80 -15.14
N ASN A 269 -5.91 -9.87 -15.70
CA ASN A 269 -7.33 -10.01 -15.96
C ASN A 269 -7.95 -10.68 -14.73
N LEU A 270 -8.64 -9.87 -13.92
CA LEU A 270 -9.50 -10.39 -12.88
C LEU A 270 -10.84 -10.67 -13.58
N ASN A 271 -11.36 -11.90 -13.49
CA ASN A 271 -12.75 -12.17 -13.87
C ASN A 271 -13.71 -11.52 -12.86
N GLU A 272 -13.62 -10.21 -12.70
CA GLU A 272 -14.67 -9.40 -12.11
C GLU A 272 -15.74 -9.26 -13.21
N GLU A 273 -17.00 -9.56 -12.87
CA GLU A 273 -18.15 -9.14 -13.69
C GLU A 273 -18.04 -7.63 -13.87
N THR A 274 -17.37 -7.22 -14.95
CA THR A 274 -17.26 -5.83 -15.30
C THR A 274 -18.62 -5.48 -15.87
N VAL A 275 -19.49 -4.95 -15.01
CA VAL A 275 -20.71 -4.28 -15.49
C VAL A 275 -20.21 -3.10 -16.30
N TRP A 276 -20.17 -3.29 -17.62
CA TRP A 276 -19.94 -2.19 -18.55
C TRP A 276 -21.20 -1.33 -18.50
N GLU A 277 -21.19 -0.27 -17.70
CA GLU A 277 -22.13 0.82 -17.93
C GLU A 277 -21.72 1.52 -19.23
N GLN A 278 -22.45 1.20 -20.29
CA GLN A 278 -22.39 1.95 -21.54
C GLN A 278 -22.86 3.38 -21.23
N LEU A 279 -21.95 4.33 -21.33
CA LEU A 279 -22.30 5.75 -21.29
C LEU A 279 -23.14 6.06 -22.53
N GLU A 280 -24.45 6.19 -22.35
CA GLU A 280 -25.31 6.83 -23.34
C GLU A 280 -25.00 8.32 -23.35
N PHE A 281 -24.44 8.80 -24.46
CA PHE A 281 -24.41 10.23 -24.74
C PHE A 281 -25.76 10.62 -25.33
N SER A 282 -26.48 11.51 -24.66
CA SER A 282 -27.60 12.22 -25.27
C SER A 282 -27.05 13.19 -26.32
N PHE A 283 -27.40 12.95 -27.58
CA PHE A 283 -27.22 13.90 -28.67
C PHE A 283 -28.37 14.91 -28.69
#